data_AF-A0A382DC75-F1
#
_entry.id   AF-A0A382DC75-F1
#
_cell.length_a   1.000
_cell.length_b   1.000
_cell.length_c   1.000
_cell.angle_alpha   90.00
_cell.angle_beta   90.00
_cell.angle_gamma   90.00
#
_symmetry.space_group_name_H-M   'P 1'
#
loop_
_entity.id
_entity.type
_entity.pdbx_description
1 polymer ?
#
loop_
_entity_poly.entity_id
_entity_poly.type
_entity_poly.pdbx_seq_one_letter_code
_entity_poly.pdbx_strand_id
1 'polypeptide(L)'
;MLLATSNISYKNTTKLTDRNMNIAGHATAKGTDEYCRRFLDRFDQGHFHSVEKLRWSSIGLGTYLGKPDTKTDKLVAKAVIQSIEGGINVIDTAINYRRQHGEKS
;
A
#
# COMPACT_ATOMS: atom_id res chain seq x y z
N MET A 1 0.52 5.46 8.16
CA MET A 1 0.11 5.71 6.77
C MET A 1 1.30 5.59 5.81
N LEU A 2 1.26 4.59 4.92
CA LEU A 2 2.16 4.43 3.77
C LEU A 2 1.41 4.78 2.47
N LEU A 3 2.14 5.31 1.51
CA LEU A 3 1.62 5.65 0.18
C LEU A 3 2.29 4.81 -0.91
N ALA A 4 1.50 4.07 -1.69
CA ALA A 4 2.00 3.33 -2.83
C ALA A 4 2.37 4.28 -3.99
N THR A 5 3.48 4.01 -4.67
CA THR A 5 3.98 4.83 -5.80
C THR A 5 4.35 3.97 -7.01
N SER A 6 4.51 4.61 -8.17
CA SER A 6 4.81 3.96 -9.45
C SER A 6 6.05 3.05 -9.45
N ASN A 7 6.99 3.24 -8.54
CA ASN A 7 8.25 2.49 -8.49
C ASN A 7 8.14 1.09 -7.87
N ILE A 8 6.99 0.72 -7.30
CA ILE A 8 6.81 -0.61 -6.71
C ILE A 8 6.16 -1.54 -7.75
N SER A 9 7.00 -2.27 -8.48
CA SER A 9 6.56 -3.37 -9.37
C SER A 9 6.58 -4.69 -8.59
N TYR A 10 5.40 -5.19 -8.21
CA TYR A 10 5.24 -6.47 -7.50
C TYR A 10 5.41 -7.72 -8.39
N LYS A 11 5.66 -7.56 -9.71
CA LYS A 11 5.74 -8.69 -10.66
C LYS A 11 7.05 -9.51 -10.60
N ASN A 12 8.01 -9.16 -9.73
CA ASN A 12 9.27 -9.89 -9.55
C ASN A 12 9.43 -10.42 -8.11
N THR A 13 8.50 -11.26 -7.67
CA THR A 13 8.45 -11.82 -6.30
C THR A 13 9.53 -12.85 -5.97
N THR A 14 10.38 -13.27 -6.92
CA THR A 14 11.49 -14.19 -6.65
C THR A 14 12.72 -13.54 -5.99
N LYS A 15 12.76 -12.21 -5.83
CA LYS A 15 13.86 -11.50 -5.13
C LYS A 15 13.47 -10.86 -3.78
N LEU A 16 12.27 -11.13 -3.26
CA LEU A 16 11.77 -10.52 -2.01
C LEU A 16 11.82 -11.48 -0.81
N THR A 17 12.82 -12.38 -0.77
CA THR A 17 12.99 -13.34 0.34
C THR A 17 13.80 -12.80 1.53
N ASP A 18 14.32 -11.56 1.46
CA ASP A 18 15.00 -10.95 2.59
C ASP A 18 14.00 -10.37 3.59
N ARG A 19 13.77 -11.13 4.67
CA ARG A 19 12.83 -10.84 5.78
C ARG A 19 13.10 -9.55 6.57
N ASN A 20 14.09 -8.73 6.17
CA ASN A 20 14.53 -7.52 6.88
C ASN A 20 14.73 -6.29 5.97
N MET A 21 13.99 -6.20 4.85
CA MET A 21 14.09 -5.04 3.95
C MET A 21 13.27 -3.85 4.48
N ASN A 22 13.94 -2.90 5.14
CA ASN A 22 13.38 -1.55 5.29
C ASN A 22 13.29 -0.91 3.90
N ILE A 23 12.08 -0.54 3.48
CA ILE A 23 11.89 0.19 2.22
C ILE A 23 12.39 1.61 2.45
N ALA A 24 13.55 1.94 1.88
CA ALA A 24 14.08 3.29 1.91
C ALA A 24 13.24 4.22 1.01
N GLY A 25 12.94 5.42 1.50
CA GLY A 25 12.27 6.47 0.74
C GLY A 25 10.97 6.97 1.37
N HIS A 26 10.29 7.87 0.65
CA HIS A 26 8.97 8.41 1.00
C HIS A 26 8.18 8.66 -0.29
N ALA A 27 6.87 8.85 -0.16
CA ALA A 27 6.03 9.16 -1.32
C ALA A 27 6.35 10.55 -1.89
N THR A 28 6.38 10.64 -3.21
CA THR A 28 6.66 11.89 -3.93
C THR A 28 5.48 12.30 -4.81
N ALA A 29 5.39 13.58 -5.14
CA ALA A 29 4.39 14.12 -6.05
C ALA A 29 4.39 13.36 -7.39
N LYS A 30 5.57 13.22 -7.99
CA LYS A 30 5.77 12.48 -9.24
C LYS A 30 5.31 11.02 -9.13
N GLY A 31 5.74 10.31 -8.08
CA GLY A 31 5.45 8.88 -7.93
C GLY A 31 3.98 8.58 -7.67
N THR A 32 3.27 9.43 -6.92
CA THR A 32 1.83 9.28 -6.69
C THR A 32 1.01 9.65 -7.92
N ASP A 33 1.41 10.68 -8.67
CA ASP A 33 0.76 11.07 -9.92
C ASP A 33 0.92 10.01 -11.03
N GLU A 34 2.13 9.47 -11.21
CA GLU A 34 2.36 8.34 -12.12
C GLU A 34 1.57 7.08 -11.74
N TYR A 35 1.41 6.80 -10.43
CA TYR A 35 0.57 5.70 -9.97
C TYR A 35 -0.90 5.94 -10.37
N CYS A 36 -1.45 7.13 -10.12
CA CYS A 36 -2.84 7.47 -10.44
C CYS A 36 -3.12 7.38 -11.95
N ARG A 37 -2.16 7.78 -12.80
CA ARG A 37 -2.28 7.70 -14.27
C ARG A 37 -2.59 6.29 -14.79
N ARG A 38 -2.21 5.25 -14.06
CA ARG A 38 -2.44 3.84 -14.43
C ARG A 38 -3.90 3.40 -14.34
N PHE A 39 -4.77 4.23 -13.75
CA PHE A 39 -6.15 3.87 -13.42
C PHE A 39 -7.17 4.91 -13.91
N LEU A 40 -6.75 5.90 -14.71
CA LEU A 40 -7.63 6.98 -15.19
C LEU A 40 -8.77 6.50 -16.10
N ASP A 41 -8.62 5.33 -16.71
CA ASP A 41 -9.63 4.66 -17.53
C ASP A 41 -10.55 3.74 -16.72
N ARG A 42 -10.23 3.49 -15.45
CA ARG A 42 -10.93 2.54 -14.58
C ARG A 42 -11.79 3.18 -13.51
N PHE A 43 -11.48 4.42 -13.12
CA PHE A 43 -12.18 5.14 -12.06
C PHE A 43 -12.63 6.53 -12.51
N ASP A 44 -13.69 7.02 -11.88
CA ASP A 44 -14.13 8.40 -12.05
C ASP A 44 -13.07 9.40 -11.53
N GLN A 45 -13.12 10.64 -12.02
CA GLN A 45 -12.18 11.70 -11.63
C GLN A 45 -12.16 11.94 -10.11
N GLY A 46 -13.27 11.65 -9.42
CA GLY A 46 -13.37 11.75 -7.96
C GLY A 46 -12.60 10.70 -7.16
N HIS A 47 -12.03 9.65 -7.78
CA HIS A 47 -11.34 8.61 -7.01
C HIS A 47 -9.97 9.02 -6.49
N PHE A 48 -9.25 9.92 -7.17
CA PHE A 48 -7.92 10.36 -6.73
C PHE A 48 -7.87 11.85 -6.41
N HIS A 49 -7.71 12.17 -5.13
CA HIS A 49 -7.66 13.55 -4.62
C HIS A 49 -6.23 14.04 -4.41
N SER A 50 -6.03 15.34 -4.61
CA SER A 50 -4.79 16.01 -4.22
C SER A 50 -4.81 16.31 -2.72
N VAL A 51 -3.81 15.81 -2.00
CA VAL A 51 -3.58 16.11 -0.59
C VAL A 51 -2.16 16.62 -0.45
N GLU A 52 -2.03 17.89 -0.04
CA GLU A 52 -0.77 18.64 -0.14
C GLU A 52 -0.16 18.56 -1.55
N LYS A 53 1.03 17.95 -1.70
CA LYS A 53 1.73 17.74 -2.98
C LYS A 53 1.54 16.32 -3.54
N LEU A 54 0.74 15.48 -2.89
CA LEU A 54 0.57 14.06 -3.22
C LEU A 54 -0.83 13.79 -3.76
N ARG A 55 -1.01 12.66 -4.46
CA ARG A 55 -2.32 12.18 -4.92
C ARG A 55 -2.72 10.89 -4.22
N TRP A 56 -3.88 10.89 -3.57
CA TRP A 56 -4.37 9.79 -2.73
C TRP A 56 -5.67 9.22 -3.29
N SER A 57 -5.88 7.92 -3.17
CA SER A 57 -7.17 7.29 -3.41
C SER A 57 -8.21 7.77 -2.38
N SER A 58 -9.47 7.87 -2.81
CA SER A 58 -10.62 8.28 -1.98
C SER A 58 -10.93 7.31 -0.84
N ILE A 59 -10.44 6.07 -0.96
CA ILE A 59 -10.48 5.03 0.07
C ILE A 59 -9.07 4.51 0.35
N GLY A 60 -8.85 4.04 1.58
CA GLY A 60 -7.61 3.41 2.03
C GLY A 60 -7.83 2.02 2.61
N LEU A 61 -6.74 1.30 2.89
CA LEU A 61 -6.75 0.00 3.55
C LEU A 61 -6.05 0.08 4.91
N GLY A 62 -6.75 -0.26 5.99
CA GLY A 62 -6.17 -0.37 7.34
C GLY A 62 -5.78 -1.80 7.71
N THR A 63 -4.75 -1.96 8.55
CA THR A 63 -4.25 -3.27 9.03
C THR A 63 -4.56 -3.57 10.50
N TYR A 64 -5.53 -2.87 11.10
CA TYR A 64 -5.80 -2.91 12.55
C TYR A 64 -6.27 -4.26 13.09
N LEU A 65 -7.20 -4.93 12.39
CA LEU A 65 -7.91 -6.10 12.90
C LEU A 65 -7.30 -7.44 12.44
N GLY A 66 -7.54 -8.49 13.23
CA GLY A 66 -7.15 -9.86 12.92
C GLY A 66 -6.19 -10.46 13.94
N LYS A 67 -6.12 -11.80 14.00
CA LYS A 67 -5.22 -12.50 14.92
C LYS A 67 -3.76 -12.23 14.53
N PRO A 68 -2.83 -12.01 15.49
CA PRO A 68 -1.41 -11.85 15.21
C PRO A 68 -0.76 -13.22 14.95
N ASP A 69 -1.16 -13.87 13.86
CA ASP A 69 -0.66 -15.18 13.44
C ASP A 69 -0.27 -15.19 11.97
N THR A 70 0.64 -16.10 11.60
CA THR A 70 1.19 -16.21 10.25
C THR A 70 0.13 -16.45 9.17
N LYS A 71 -1.00 -17.09 9.52
CA LYS A 71 -2.10 -17.31 8.58
C LYS A 71 -2.77 -15.98 8.23
N THR A 72 -3.06 -15.17 9.23
CA THR A 72 -3.67 -13.85 9.07
C THR A 72 -2.69 -12.88 8.42
N ASP A 73 -1.40 -12.95 8.74
CA ASP A 73 -0.34 -12.15 8.10
C ASP A 73 -0.34 -12.33 6.57
N LYS A 74 -0.39 -13.58 6.10
CA LYS A 74 -0.49 -13.90 4.67
C LYS A 74 -1.75 -13.32 4.02
N LEU A 75 -2.88 -13.32 4.74
CA LEU A 75 -4.13 -12.76 4.24
C LEU A 75 -4.07 -11.23 4.16
N VAL A 76 -3.49 -10.57 5.18
CA VAL A 76 -3.28 -9.12 5.19
C VAL A 76 -2.32 -8.72 4.07
N ALA A 77 -1.19 -9.40 3.91
CA ALA A 77 -0.24 -9.13 2.82
C ALA A 77 -0.91 -9.26 1.45
N LYS A 78 -1.72 -10.32 1.26
CA LYS A 78 -2.52 -10.49 0.03
C LYS A 78 -3.52 -9.35 -0.18
N ALA A 79 -4.23 -8.92 0.87
CA ALA A 79 -5.18 -7.82 0.79
C ALA A 79 -4.49 -6.49 0.44
N VAL A 80 -3.32 -6.22 1.02
CA VAL A 80 -2.50 -5.04 0.69
C VAL A 80 -2.11 -5.06 -0.79
N ILE A 81 -1.54 -6.17 -1.28
CA ILE A 81 -1.16 -6.28 -2.70
C ILE A 81 -2.38 -6.08 -3.61
N GLN A 82 -3.48 -6.76 -3.34
CA GLN A 82 -4.71 -6.64 -4.13
C GLN A 82 -5.29 -5.24 -4.11
N SER A 83 -5.24 -4.54 -2.97
CA SER A 83 -5.69 -3.14 -2.87
C SER A 83 -4.83 -2.21 -3.75
N ILE A 84 -3.51 -2.39 -3.75
CA ILE A 84 -2.57 -1.58 -4.54
C ILE A 84 -2.73 -1.86 -6.04
N GLU A 85 -2.92 -3.12 -6.44
CA GLU A 85 -3.24 -3.48 -7.82
C GLU A 85 -4.65 -3.00 -8.24
N GLY A 86 -5.51 -2.77 -7.26
CA GLY A 86 -6.87 -2.27 -7.40
C GLY A 86 -7.00 -0.74 -7.37
N GLY A 87 -5.91 0.03 -7.30
CA GLY A 87 -5.97 1.49 -7.33
C GLY A 87 -6.12 2.17 -5.97
N ILE A 88 -5.89 1.45 -4.87
CA ILE A 88 -5.73 2.02 -3.52
C ILE A 88 -4.26 2.31 -3.29
N ASN A 89 -3.91 3.55 -2.95
CA ASN A 89 -2.54 3.89 -2.60
C ASN A 89 -2.35 4.36 -1.16
N VAL A 90 -3.40 4.41 -0.34
CA VAL A 90 -3.30 4.75 1.10
C VAL A 90 -3.39 3.48 1.94
N ILE A 91 -2.31 3.13 2.64
CA ILE A 91 -2.25 2.00 3.57
C ILE A 91 -2.05 2.51 4.99
N ASP A 92 -3.00 2.25 5.87
CA ASP A 92 -2.93 2.65 7.27
C ASP A 92 -2.45 1.50 8.18
N THR A 93 -1.52 1.82 9.08
CA THR A 93 -0.90 0.88 10.01
C THR A 93 -0.32 1.61 11.21
N ALA A 94 -0.06 0.88 12.29
CA ALA A 94 0.64 1.37 13.47
C ALA A 94 1.27 0.22 14.27
N ILE A 95 2.27 0.54 15.08
CA ILE A 95 3.03 -0.43 15.91
C ILE A 95 2.14 -1.29 16.83
N ASN A 96 1.04 -0.75 17.33
CA ASN A 96 0.11 -1.47 18.19
C ASN A 96 -0.87 -2.36 17.41
N TYR A 97 -0.95 -2.24 16.08
CA TYR A 97 -1.86 -3.03 15.27
C TYR A 97 -1.37 -4.46 15.23
N ARG A 98 -2.24 -5.37 15.67
CA ARG A 98 -1.97 -6.81 15.69
C ARG A 98 -0.63 -7.14 16.37
N ARG A 99 -0.27 -6.46 17.48
CA ARG A 99 0.99 -6.68 18.21
C ARG A 99 2.25 -6.57 17.31
N GLN A 100 2.40 -5.46 16.58
CA GLN A 100 3.46 -5.21 15.59
C GLN A 100 3.31 -5.97 14.26
N HIS A 101 2.41 -6.95 14.14
CA HIS A 101 2.19 -7.62 12.87
C HIS A 101 1.63 -6.66 11.82
N GLY A 102 0.92 -5.59 12.19
CA GLY A 102 0.42 -4.59 11.24
C GLY A 102 1.52 -3.90 10.41
N GLU A 103 2.73 -3.78 10.94
CA GLU A 103 3.88 -3.15 10.28
C GLU A 103 4.90 -4.17 9.74
N LYS A 104 4.89 -5.41 10.27
CA LYS A 104 5.95 -6.41 10.06
C LYS A 104 5.51 -7.67 9.29
N SER A 105 4.23 -7.78 8.91
CA SER A 105 3.70 -8.94 8.16
C SER A 105 4.13 -8.96 6.69
#